data_AF-A0AA88P4J1-F1
#
_entry.id   AF-A0AA88P4J1-F1
#
_cell.length_a   1.000
_cell.length_b   1.000
_cell.length_c   1.000
_cell.angle_alpha   90.00
_cell.angle_beta   90.00
_cell.angle_gamma   90.00
#
_symmetry.space_group_name_H-M   'P 1'
#
loop_
_entity.id
_entity.type
_entity.pdbx_description
1 polymer ?
#
loop_
_entity_poly.entity_id
_entity_poly.type
_entity_poly.pdbx_seq_one_letter_code
_entity_poly.pdbx_strand_id
1 'polypeptide(L)'
;MKRRREGRRPVEDTENNTRLQTKVFRRSLGTTTQGSTKMAFLLMFVTVLHLVTLAMLFIATMEKSWWSWEDIENRDLWYKCTYENATETWLCASASESEWLQSVQALMILSVVLSSISFMVFLGQLFTMSKGGLFYFTGLCQLFAGFAAFAAVLIYTFQRRDILQDARVLEKGHFGYCYILAWVCVPLLLISGALYVHLRKRA
;
A
#
# COMPACT_ATOMS: atom_id res chain seq x y z
N MET A 1 -23.15 73.76 -35.26
CA MET A 1 -21.80 73.29 -34.85
C MET A 1 -21.97 71.94 -34.15
N LYS A 2 -21.29 70.87 -34.63
CA LYS A 2 -21.15 69.52 -34.01
C LYS A 2 -22.45 68.68 -33.82
N ARG A 3 -22.49 67.37 -34.09
CA ARG A 3 -21.47 66.39 -34.49
C ARG A 3 -22.14 65.18 -35.16
N ARG A 4 -21.43 64.57 -36.12
CA ARG A 4 -21.79 63.40 -36.94
C ARG A 4 -22.07 62.12 -36.14
N ARG A 5 -22.90 61.28 -36.78
CA ARG A 5 -23.08 59.83 -36.70
C ARG A 5 -21.88 59.05 -36.14
N GLU A 6 -22.15 58.13 -35.23
CA GLU A 6 -21.39 56.88 -35.14
C GLU A 6 -22.35 55.73 -34.80
N GLY A 7 -22.90 55.11 -35.83
CA GLY A 7 -23.60 53.84 -35.73
C GLY A 7 -22.57 52.72 -35.59
N ARG A 8 -22.29 52.32 -34.34
CA ARG A 8 -21.45 51.16 -34.04
C ARG A 8 -22.31 49.89 -34.05
N ARG A 9 -22.29 49.23 -35.21
CA ARG A 9 -22.51 47.81 -35.55
C ARG A 9 -23.24 46.90 -34.53
N PRO A 10 -24.42 46.34 -34.89
CA PRO A 10 -24.99 45.15 -34.21
C PRO A 10 -24.21 43.85 -34.49
N VAL A 11 -23.28 43.87 -35.45
CA VAL A 11 -22.51 42.69 -35.89
C VAL A 11 -21.39 42.35 -34.90
N GLU A 12 -20.86 43.33 -34.17
CA GLU A 12 -19.69 43.16 -33.29
C GLU A 12 -20.06 42.47 -31.96
N ASP A 13 -21.28 42.70 -31.44
CA ASP A 13 -21.77 42.04 -30.23
C ASP A 13 -22.16 40.57 -30.47
N THR A 14 -22.69 40.25 -31.65
CA THR A 14 -23.07 38.88 -32.00
C THR A 14 -21.85 37.96 -32.15
N GLU A 15 -20.76 38.47 -32.72
CA GLU A 15 -19.50 37.74 -32.89
C GLU A 15 -18.77 37.52 -31.55
N ASN A 16 -18.80 38.51 -30.64
CA ASN A 16 -18.21 38.38 -29.32
C ASN A 16 -18.95 37.35 -28.45
N ASN A 17 -20.29 37.29 -28.54
CA ASN A 17 -21.09 36.32 -27.79
C ASN A 17 -20.83 34.87 -28.29
N THR A 18 -20.73 34.67 -29.60
CA THR A 18 -20.37 33.33 -30.16
C THR A 18 -18.95 32.91 -29.81
N ARG A 19 -17.97 33.83 -29.79
CA ARG A 19 -16.59 33.55 -29.33
C ARG A 19 -16.50 33.24 -27.84
N LEU A 20 -17.32 33.86 -27.00
CA LEU A 20 -17.37 33.54 -25.57
C LEU A 20 -17.97 32.14 -25.33
N GLN A 21 -19.10 31.83 -25.98
CA GLN A 21 -19.76 30.53 -25.85
C GLN A 21 -18.86 29.38 -26.33
N THR A 22 -18.14 29.55 -27.44
CA THR A 22 -17.15 28.56 -27.90
C THR A 22 -15.95 28.44 -26.97
N LYS A 23 -15.47 29.52 -26.34
CA LYS A 23 -14.39 29.45 -25.33
C LYS A 23 -14.83 28.77 -24.04
N VAL A 24 -16.07 29.00 -23.58
CA VAL A 24 -16.64 28.35 -22.38
C VAL A 24 -16.89 26.87 -22.64
N PHE A 25 -17.46 26.52 -23.79
CA PHE A 25 -17.67 25.13 -24.19
C PHE A 25 -16.34 24.38 -24.41
N ARG A 26 -15.34 25.00 -25.05
CA ARG A 26 -14.01 24.40 -25.25
C ARG A 26 -13.21 24.27 -23.92
N ARG A 27 -13.40 25.19 -22.96
CA ARG A 27 -12.89 25.02 -21.58
C ARG A 27 -13.57 23.87 -20.86
N SER A 28 -14.90 23.77 -20.93
CA SER A 28 -15.68 22.70 -20.30
C SER A 28 -15.34 21.31 -20.88
N LEU A 29 -15.17 21.22 -22.20
CA LEU A 29 -14.86 19.94 -22.87
C LEU A 29 -13.40 19.49 -22.63
N GLY A 30 -12.45 20.44 -22.53
CA GLY A 30 -11.04 20.16 -22.22
C GLY A 30 -10.78 19.84 -20.75
N THR A 31 -11.55 20.40 -19.81
CA THR A 31 -11.45 20.06 -18.38
C THR A 31 -12.07 18.71 -18.05
N THR A 32 -13.12 18.31 -18.77
CA THR A 32 -13.86 17.06 -18.50
C THR A 32 -13.09 15.82 -18.98
N THR A 33 -12.41 15.88 -20.12
CA THR A 33 -11.57 14.77 -20.62
C THR A 33 -10.26 14.62 -19.83
N GLN A 34 -9.68 15.74 -19.35
CA GLN A 34 -8.44 15.71 -18.57
C GLN A 34 -8.65 15.27 -17.11
N GLY A 35 -9.84 15.47 -16.54
CA GLY A 35 -10.19 14.95 -15.21
C GLY A 35 -10.44 13.44 -15.21
N SER A 36 -11.14 12.94 -16.22
CA SER A 36 -11.52 11.51 -16.33
C SER A 36 -10.31 10.58 -16.55
N THR A 37 -9.34 10.97 -17.39
CA THR A 37 -8.11 10.20 -17.59
C THR A 37 -7.25 10.12 -16.33
N LYS A 38 -7.10 11.24 -15.60
CA LYS A 38 -6.32 11.27 -14.35
C LYS A 38 -6.88 10.32 -13.29
N MET A 39 -8.21 10.25 -13.14
CA MET A 39 -8.85 9.35 -12.17
C MET A 39 -8.66 7.87 -12.55
N ALA A 40 -8.75 7.54 -13.85
CA ALA A 40 -8.50 6.17 -14.33
C ALA A 40 -7.05 5.73 -14.06
N PHE A 41 -6.06 6.58 -14.34
CA PHE A 41 -4.66 6.28 -14.02
C PHE A 41 -4.43 6.08 -12.52
N LEU A 42 -5.07 6.89 -11.67
CA LEU A 42 -4.97 6.77 -10.21
C LEU A 42 -5.58 5.45 -9.71
N LEU A 43 -6.73 5.05 -10.24
CA LEU A 43 -7.37 3.77 -9.90
C LEU A 43 -6.52 2.58 -10.35
N MET A 44 -5.97 2.61 -11.55
CA MET A 44 -5.06 1.55 -12.02
C MET A 44 -3.80 1.48 -11.16
N PHE A 45 -3.19 2.63 -10.85
CA PHE A 45 -2.03 2.71 -9.99
C PHE A 45 -2.31 2.15 -8.59
N VAL A 46 -3.43 2.53 -7.96
CA VAL A 46 -3.76 2.03 -6.62
C VAL A 46 -4.08 0.54 -6.63
N THR A 47 -4.69 0.02 -7.71
CA THR A 47 -4.94 -1.42 -7.89
C THR A 47 -3.64 -2.22 -7.93
N VAL A 48 -2.70 -1.77 -8.77
CA VAL A 48 -1.38 -2.42 -8.90
C VAL A 48 -0.62 -2.33 -7.59
N LEU A 49 -0.63 -1.15 -6.95
CA LEU A 49 0.00 -0.95 -5.65
C LEU A 49 -0.56 -1.91 -4.59
N HIS A 50 -1.89 -2.08 -4.54
CA HIS A 50 -2.54 -3.00 -3.61
C HIS A 50 -2.11 -4.45 -3.88
N LEU A 51 -2.14 -4.89 -5.14
CA LEU A 51 -1.71 -6.23 -5.52
C LEU A 51 -0.24 -6.50 -5.14
N VAL A 52 0.64 -5.54 -5.40
CA VAL A 52 2.08 -5.62 -5.05
C VAL A 52 2.25 -5.71 -3.53
N THR A 53 1.56 -4.88 -2.75
CA THR A 53 1.62 -4.94 -1.28
C THR A 53 1.05 -6.24 -0.70
N LEU A 54 -0.01 -6.78 -1.30
CA LEU A 54 -0.59 -8.06 -0.89
C LEU A 54 0.39 -9.21 -1.16
N ALA A 55 1.01 -9.24 -2.33
CA ALA A 55 2.03 -10.23 -2.68
C ALA A 55 3.25 -10.13 -1.76
N MET A 56 3.76 -8.92 -1.50
CA MET A 56 4.89 -8.71 -0.59
C MET A 56 4.56 -9.13 0.85
N LEU A 57 3.36 -8.82 1.37
CA LEU A 57 2.92 -9.29 2.70
C LEU A 57 2.82 -10.82 2.76
N PHE A 58 2.27 -11.45 1.72
CA PHE A 58 2.14 -12.90 1.65
C PHE A 58 3.52 -13.58 1.65
N ILE A 59 4.43 -13.10 0.78
CA ILE A 59 5.82 -13.56 0.71
C ILE A 59 6.49 -13.37 2.07
N ALA A 60 6.41 -12.18 2.66
CA ALA A 60 7.01 -11.91 3.97
C ALA A 60 6.42 -12.78 5.08
N THR A 61 5.16 -13.24 4.99
CA THR A 61 4.57 -14.11 6.02
C THR A 61 4.99 -15.58 5.85
N MET A 62 5.19 -16.03 4.61
CA MET A 62 5.40 -17.44 4.28
C MET A 62 6.88 -17.83 4.11
N GLU A 63 7.71 -16.92 3.63
CA GLU A 63 9.10 -17.23 3.25
C GLU A 63 10.08 -17.28 4.42
N LYS A 64 11.10 -18.11 4.21
CA LYS A 64 12.10 -18.52 5.21
C LYS A 64 13.33 -17.61 5.26
N SER A 65 13.12 -16.30 5.41
CA SER A 65 14.24 -15.34 5.35
C SER A 65 13.98 -14.02 6.08
N TRP A 66 13.51 -14.10 7.32
CA TRP A 66 13.49 -12.92 8.20
C TRP A 66 14.87 -12.62 8.77
N TRP A 67 15.67 -13.65 9.02
CA TRP A 67 17.01 -13.54 9.54
C TRP A 67 17.88 -14.69 9.03
N SER A 68 19.01 -14.36 8.41
CA SER A 68 19.98 -15.33 7.90
C SER A 68 21.28 -15.28 8.71
N TRP A 69 21.76 -16.43 9.16
CA TRP A 69 23.14 -16.61 9.59
C TRP A 69 23.97 -17.18 8.44
N GLU A 70 25.27 -16.82 8.38
CA GLU A 70 26.11 -17.11 7.21
C GLU A 70 26.30 -18.61 6.95
N ASP A 71 26.22 -19.50 7.95
CA ASP A 71 26.53 -20.93 7.72
C ASP A 71 25.71 -22.02 8.48
N ILE A 72 24.87 -21.74 9.49
CA ILE A 72 24.38 -22.83 10.39
C ILE A 72 22.90 -22.73 10.85
N GLU A 73 22.23 -21.57 10.79
CA GLU A 73 20.83 -21.43 11.23
C GLU A 73 20.00 -20.51 10.32
N ASN A 74 18.93 -21.05 9.72
CA ASN A 74 17.87 -20.23 9.11
C ASN A 74 16.75 -20.05 10.14
N ARG A 75 16.46 -18.80 10.50
CA ARG A 75 15.40 -18.44 11.46
C ARG A 75 14.20 -17.91 10.69
N ASP A 76 13.14 -18.72 10.65
CA ASP A 76 11.87 -18.32 10.05
C ASP A 76 10.94 -17.75 11.09
N LEU A 77 9.83 -17.15 10.63
CA LEU A 77 8.75 -16.77 11.51
C LEU A 77 8.07 -18.01 12.12
N TRP A 78 8.03 -19.13 11.41
CA TRP A 78 7.26 -20.33 11.77
C TRP A 78 8.11 -21.49 12.31
N TYR A 79 9.34 -21.62 11.84
CA TYR A 79 10.23 -22.72 12.18
C TYR A 79 11.65 -22.22 12.45
N LYS A 80 12.33 -22.87 13.39
CA LYS A 80 13.77 -22.71 13.63
C LYS A 80 14.43 -24.01 13.18
N CYS A 81 15.26 -23.95 12.14
CA CYS A 81 16.08 -25.09 11.74
C CYS A 81 17.54 -24.84 12.10
N THR A 82 18.13 -25.75 12.87
CA THR A 82 19.52 -25.71 13.33
C THR A 82 20.25 -26.93 12.82
N TYR A 83 21.43 -26.72 12.25
CA TYR A 83 22.29 -27.84 11.87
C TYR A 83 23.08 -28.34 13.09
N GLU A 84 22.85 -29.59 13.48
CA GLU A 84 23.54 -30.22 14.60
C GLU A 84 24.82 -30.89 14.10
N ASN A 85 25.97 -30.31 14.44
CA ASN A 85 27.28 -30.78 13.97
C ASN A 85 27.66 -32.15 14.58
N ALA A 86 27.08 -32.51 15.72
CA ALA A 86 27.37 -33.79 16.39
C ALA A 86 26.69 -34.99 15.70
N THR A 87 25.54 -34.79 15.06
CA THR A 87 24.76 -35.85 14.41
C THR A 87 24.66 -35.68 12.90
N GLU A 88 25.24 -34.61 12.34
CA GLU A 88 25.17 -34.22 10.92
C GLU A 88 23.73 -34.08 10.39
N THR A 89 22.78 -33.77 11.27
CA THR A 89 21.35 -33.69 10.94
C THR A 89 20.77 -32.30 11.14
N TRP A 90 19.75 -31.96 10.35
CA TRP A 90 18.97 -30.75 10.51
C TRP A 90 17.85 -30.99 11.52
N LEU A 91 17.87 -30.26 12.64
CA LEU A 91 16.81 -30.26 13.64
C LEU A 91 15.91 -29.03 13.40
N CYS A 92 14.66 -29.27 13.05
CA CYS A 92 13.67 -28.20 12.87
C CYS A 92 12.63 -28.26 14.00
N ALA A 93 12.55 -27.17 14.76
CA ALA A 93 11.53 -26.96 15.77
C ALA A 93 10.57 -25.83 15.35
N SER A 94 9.36 -25.82 15.92
CA SER A 94 8.47 -24.66 15.77
C SER A 94 9.15 -23.42 16.35
N ALA A 95 9.08 -22.28 15.67
CA ALA A 95 9.60 -21.03 16.22
C ALA A 95 8.65 -20.43 17.29
N SER A 96 7.43 -20.96 17.42
CA SER A 96 6.39 -20.50 18.37
C SER A 96 6.73 -20.72 19.85
N GLU A 97 7.93 -21.18 20.19
CA GLU A 97 8.39 -21.35 21.57
C GLU A 97 8.50 -20.01 22.33
N SER A 98 8.41 -18.88 21.63
CA SER A 98 8.48 -17.55 22.23
C SER A 98 7.21 -16.73 21.98
N GLU A 99 6.58 -16.28 23.08
CA GLU A 99 5.32 -15.51 23.10
C GLU A 99 5.36 -14.26 22.20
N TRP A 100 6.51 -13.59 22.14
CA TRP A 100 6.70 -12.40 21.31
C TRP A 100 6.65 -12.75 19.82
N LEU A 101 7.20 -13.90 19.41
CA LEU A 101 7.20 -14.32 18.01
C LEU A 101 5.81 -14.77 17.59
N GLN A 102 5.07 -15.44 18.48
CA GLN A 102 3.66 -15.74 18.27
C GLN A 102 2.82 -14.48 18.05
N SER A 103 3.12 -13.40 18.78
CA SER A 103 2.49 -12.09 18.56
C SER A 103 2.80 -11.53 17.17
N VAL A 104 4.05 -11.63 16.71
CA VAL A 104 4.45 -11.21 15.35
C VAL A 104 3.73 -12.04 14.28
N GLN A 105 3.65 -13.37 14.45
CA GLN A 105 2.91 -14.28 13.56
C GLN A 105 1.44 -13.86 13.43
N ALA A 106 0.76 -13.65 14.57
CA ALA A 106 -0.64 -13.25 14.59
C ALA A 106 -0.87 -11.91 13.87
N LEU A 107 0.01 -10.93 14.09
CA LEU A 107 -0.07 -9.62 13.44
C LEU A 107 0.20 -9.68 11.93
N MET A 108 1.14 -10.51 11.46
CA MET A 108 1.40 -10.73 10.04
C MET A 108 0.19 -11.38 9.34
N ILE A 109 -0.40 -12.42 9.94
CA ILE A 109 -1.61 -13.07 9.42
C ILE A 109 -2.77 -12.07 9.38
N LEU A 110 -2.98 -11.32 10.46
CA LEU A 110 -4.03 -10.30 10.53
C LEU A 110 -3.86 -9.26 9.41
N SER A 111 -2.63 -8.82 9.14
CA SER A 111 -2.31 -7.90 8.04
C SER A 111 -2.68 -8.48 6.68
N VAL A 112 -2.30 -9.74 6.39
CA VAL A 112 -2.62 -10.43 5.13
C VAL A 112 -4.13 -10.57 4.94
N VAL A 113 -4.86 -10.98 5.99
CA VAL A 113 -6.31 -11.16 5.94
C VAL A 113 -7.02 -9.83 5.68
N LEU A 114 -6.68 -8.77 6.44
CA LEU A 114 -7.28 -7.44 6.26
C LEU A 114 -6.99 -6.85 4.87
N SER A 115 -5.76 -7.03 4.37
CA SER A 115 -5.37 -6.61 3.02
C SER A 115 -6.12 -7.38 1.93
N SER A 116 -6.34 -8.69 2.13
CA SER A 116 -7.11 -9.55 1.22
C SER A 116 -8.60 -9.18 1.16
N ILE A 117 -9.22 -8.95 2.32
CA ILE A 117 -10.61 -8.46 2.40
C ILE A 117 -10.73 -7.11 1.70
N SER A 118 -9.79 -6.19 1.96
CA SER A 118 -9.75 -4.89 1.31
C SER A 118 -9.68 -5.03 -0.22
N PHE A 119 -8.83 -5.91 -0.73
CA PHE A 119 -8.68 -6.18 -2.17
C PHE A 119 -9.95 -6.77 -2.79
N MET A 120 -10.60 -7.75 -2.15
CA MET A 120 -11.87 -8.31 -2.64
C MET A 120 -12.97 -7.25 -2.73
N VAL A 121 -13.08 -6.41 -1.70
CA VAL A 121 -14.07 -5.32 -1.68
C VAL A 121 -13.75 -4.28 -2.78
N PHE A 122 -12.47 -3.97 -2.99
CA PHE A 122 -12.02 -3.09 -4.06
C PHE A 122 -12.32 -3.64 -5.45
N LEU A 123 -12.05 -4.92 -5.71
CA LEU A 123 -12.43 -5.59 -6.96
C LEU A 123 -13.94 -5.53 -7.20
N GLY A 124 -14.73 -5.80 -6.15
CA GLY A 124 -16.19 -5.68 -6.22
C GLY A 124 -16.65 -4.28 -6.62
N GLN A 125 -15.98 -3.24 -6.14
CA GLN A 125 -16.25 -1.84 -6.53
C GLN A 125 -15.84 -1.55 -7.97
N LEU A 126 -14.72 -2.13 -8.45
CA LEU A 126 -14.25 -1.94 -9.82
C LEU A 126 -15.25 -2.50 -10.84
N PHE A 127 -15.84 -3.66 -10.56
CA PHE A 127 -16.87 -4.26 -11.40
C PHE A 127 -18.25 -3.64 -11.18
N THR A 128 -18.57 -3.23 -9.94
CA THR A 128 -19.85 -2.62 -9.57
C THR A 128 -19.70 -1.10 -9.48
N MET A 129 -19.68 -0.43 -10.65
CA MET A 129 -19.53 1.03 -10.85
C MET A 129 -20.59 1.93 -10.14
N SER A 130 -21.44 1.39 -9.26
CA SER A 130 -22.65 2.05 -8.78
C SER A 130 -22.59 2.61 -7.34
N LYS A 131 -21.63 2.22 -6.48
CA LYS A 131 -21.66 2.59 -5.05
C LYS A 131 -20.41 3.32 -4.58
N GLY A 132 -20.38 4.64 -4.74
CA GLY A 132 -19.34 5.57 -4.23
C GLY A 132 -19.19 5.65 -2.70
N GLY A 133 -19.85 4.76 -1.95
CA GLY A 133 -19.79 4.68 -0.49
C GLY A 133 -18.77 3.68 0.08
N LEU A 134 -18.41 2.64 -0.69
CA LEU A 134 -17.73 1.46 -0.14
C LEU A 134 -16.20 1.61 -0.04
N PHE A 135 -15.61 2.58 -0.76
CA PHE A 135 -14.17 2.86 -0.77
C PHE A 135 -13.58 3.17 0.62
N TYR A 136 -14.40 3.71 1.54
CA TYR A 136 -13.93 4.02 2.90
C TYR A 136 -13.60 2.76 3.70
N PHE A 137 -14.41 1.71 3.57
CA PHE A 137 -14.16 0.45 4.26
C PHE A 137 -12.89 -0.23 3.75
N THR A 138 -12.71 -0.29 2.42
CA THR A 138 -11.48 -0.75 1.76
C THR A 138 -10.25 -0.01 2.28
N GLY A 139 -10.26 1.33 2.23
CA GLY A 139 -9.14 2.14 2.71
C GLY A 139 -8.83 1.93 4.19
N LEU A 140 -9.86 1.82 5.04
CA LEU A 140 -9.71 1.59 6.47
C LEU A 140 -9.12 0.21 6.79
N CYS A 141 -9.61 -0.86 6.15
CA CYS A 141 -9.04 -2.20 6.28
C CYS A 141 -7.56 -2.21 5.84
N GLN A 142 -7.22 -1.47 4.78
CA GLN A 142 -5.85 -1.35 4.29
C GLN A 142 -4.93 -0.62 5.28
N LEU A 143 -5.43 0.44 5.92
CA LEU A 143 -4.70 1.15 6.97
C LEU A 143 -4.45 0.24 8.18
N PHE A 144 -5.47 -0.49 8.65
CA PHE A 144 -5.29 -1.45 9.74
C PHE A 144 -4.35 -2.59 9.39
N ALA A 145 -4.36 -3.08 8.15
CA ALA A 145 -3.37 -4.03 7.67
C ALA A 145 -1.95 -3.46 7.76
N GLY A 146 -1.76 -2.20 7.35
CA GLY A 146 -0.48 -1.49 7.48
C GLY A 146 -0.03 -1.32 8.94
N PHE A 147 -0.94 -0.96 9.85
CA PHE A 147 -0.63 -0.85 11.28
C PHE A 147 -0.29 -2.19 11.92
N ALA A 148 -1.00 -3.27 11.56
CA ALA A 148 -0.70 -4.61 12.03
C ALA A 148 0.70 -5.07 11.57
N ALA A 149 1.03 -4.85 10.29
CA ALA A 149 2.37 -5.13 9.76
C ALA A 149 3.45 -4.27 10.44
N PHE A 150 3.16 -2.99 10.67
CA PHE A 150 4.09 -2.09 11.36
C PHE A 150 4.36 -2.56 12.80
N ALA A 151 3.31 -2.93 13.54
CA ALA A 151 3.47 -3.48 14.88
C ALA A 151 4.26 -4.80 14.88
N ALA A 152 3.99 -5.70 13.94
CA ALA A 152 4.72 -6.96 13.80
C ALA A 152 6.22 -6.73 13.62
N VAL A 153 6.58 -5.85 12.68
CA VAL A 153 7.97 -5.53 12.35
C VAL A 153 8.65 -4.78 13.49
N LEU A 154 7.95 -3.87 14.20
CA LEU A 154 8.49 -3.19 15.38
C LEU A 154 8.76 -4.16 16.53
N ILE A 155 7.82 -5.03 16.87
CA ILE A 155 8.00 -6.04 17.92
C ILE A 155 9.18 -6.93 17.57
N TYR A 156 9.27 -7.40 16.32
CA TYR A 156 10.41 -8.16 15.84
C TYR A 156 11.72 -7.40 16.02
N THR A 157 11.75 -6.10 15.69
CA THR A 157 12.95 -5.26 15.80
C THR A 157 13.37 -5.02 17.26
N PHE A 158 12.43 -4.65 18.13
CA PHE A 158 12.70 -4.33 19.53
C PHE A 158 13.08 -5.56 20.33
N GLN A 159 12.27 -6.62 20.25
CA GLN A 159 12.56 -7.84 20.98
C GLN A 159 13.89 -8.44 20.54
N ARG A 160 14.22 -8.33 19.25
CA ARG A 160 15.53 -8.76 18.77
C ARG A 160 16.65 -7.89 19.33
N ARG A 161 16.50 -6.56 19.40
CA ARG A 161 17.49 -5.67 20.03
C ARG A 161 17.74 -6.00 21.50
N ASP A 162 16.70 -6.33 22.26
CA ASP A 162 16.82 -6.73 23.67
C ASP A 162 17.53 -8.08 23.82
N ILE A 163 17.25 -9.05 22.94
CA ILE A 163 17.97 -10.34 22.89
C ILE A 163 19.43 -10.17 22.41
N LEU A 164 19.70 -9.16 21.57
CA LEU A 164 21.01 -8.88 20.96
C LEU A 164 21.98 -8.08 21.84
N GLN A 165 21.60 -7.68 23.07
CA GLN A 165 22.57 -7.11 24.02
C GLN A 165 23.69 -8.10 24.40
N ASP A 166 23.49 -9.39 24.13
CA ASP A 166 24.53 -10.41 24.16
C ASP A 166 25.40 -10.32 22.87
N ALA A 167 26.35 -9.39 22.89
CA ALA A 167 27.14 -8.92 21.73
C ALA A 167 27.82 -10.02 20.89
N ARG A 168 27.93 -11.26 21.38
CA ARG A 168 28.56 -12.39 20.67
C ARG A 168 27.70 -12.99 19.54
N VAL A 169 26.39 -12.72 19.52
CA VAL A 169 25.46 -13.30 18.53
C VAL A 169 25.24 -12.37 17.32
N LEU A 170 25.59 -11.08 17.45
CA LEU A 170 25.36 -10.07 16.40
C LEU A 170 26.40 -10.13 15.27
N GLU A 171 27.64 -10.56 15.55
CA GLU A 171 28.74 -10.51 14.57
C GLU A 171 28.61 -11.47 13.37
N LYS A 172 27.62 -12.38 13.37
CA LYS A 172 27.55 -13.46 12.37
C LYS A 172 26.17 -13.62 11.71
N GLY A 173 25.23 -12.69 11.94
CA GLY A 173 23.88 -12.76 11.37
C GLY A 173 23.40 -11.45 10.76
N HIS A 174 22.65 -11.54 9.65
CA HIS A 174 22.11 -10.40 8.91
C HIS A 174 20.59 -10.46 8.80
N PHE A 175 19.96 -9.30 8.62
CA PHE A 175 18.52 -9.22 8.31
C PHE A 175 18.27 -9.85 6.94
N GLY A 176 17.33 -10.78 6.88
CA GLY A 176 16.94 -11.41 5.63
C GLY A 176 16.02 -10.51 4.81
N TYR A 177 15.83 -10.85 3.53
CA TYR A 177 15.08 -9.99 2.61
C TYR A 177 13.60 -9.87 3.00
N CYS A 178 13.00 -10.87 3.65
CA CYS A 178 11.58 -10.85 4.03
C CYS A 178 11.30 -9.74 5.07
N TYR A 179 12.25 -9.50 5.97
CA TYR A 179 12.16 -8.41 6.93
C TYR A 179 12.20 -7.03 6.24
N ILE A 180 13.06 -6.88 5.22
CA ILE A 180 13.13 -5.65 4.41
C ILE A 180 11.82 -5.45 3.63
N LEU A 181 11.30 -6.51 3.02
CA LEU A 181 10.00 -6.47 2.33
C LEU A 181 8.87 -6.06 3.27
N ALA A 182 8.82 -6.61 4.49
CA ALA A 182 7.82 -6.24 5.48
C ALA A 182 7.90 -4.74 5.83
N TRP A 183 9.10 -4.20 6.05
CA TRP A 183 9.32 -2.77 6.27
C TRP A 183 8.88 -1.89 5.11
N VAL A 184 9.21 -2.28 3.87
CA VAL A 184 8.80 -1.55 2.67
C VAL A 184 7.29 -1.63 2.45
N CYS A 185 6.65 -2.74 2.85
CA CYS A 185 5.21 -2.91 2.75
C CYS A 185 4.43 -1.90 3.61
N VAL A 186 4.91 -1.56 4.80
CA VAL A 186 4.22 -0.64 5.73
C VAL A 186 3.86 0.71 5.09
N PRO A 187 4.79 1.53 4.59
CA PRO A 187 4.45 2.80 3.99
C PRO A 187 3.58 2.63 2.74
N LEU A 188 3.78 1.57 1.95
CA LEU A 188 2.97 1.32 0.75
C LEU A 188 1.52 0.98 1.09
N LEU A 189 1.27 0.20 2.15
CA LEU A 189 -0.06 -0.09 2.69
C LEU A 189 -0.72 1.18 3.24
N LEU A 190 0.03 2.00 3.99
CA LEU A 190 -0.51 3.25 4.56
C LEU A 190 -0.83 4.29 3.48
N ILE A 191 0.05 4.46 2.50
CA ILE A 191 -0.15 5.38 1.38
C ILE A 191 -1.32 4.90 0.51
N SER A 192 -1.41 3.60 0.20
CA SER A 192 -2.56 3.07 -0.57
C SER A 192 -3.88 3.28 0.18
N GLY A 193 -3.94 2.97 1.48
CA GLY A 193 -5.11 3.24 2.34
C GLY A 193 -5.50 4.72 2.37
N ALA A 194 -4.52 5.62 2.53
CA ALA A 194 -4.75 7.06 2.55
C ALA A 194 -5.23 7.59 1.19
N LEU A 195 -4.69 7.08 0.08
CA LEU A 195 -5.15 7.42 -1.28
C LEU A 195 -6.62 7.05 -1.48
N TYR A 196 -7.05 5.87 -1.01
CA TYR A 196 -8.46 5.47 -1.07
C TYR A 196 -9.39 6.45 -0.34
N VAL A 197 -8.98 6.92 0.85
CA VAL A 197 -9.74 7.91 1.62
C VAL A 197 -9.71 9.29 0.95
N HIS A 198 -8.57 9.70 0.40
CA HIS A 198 -8.40 11.02 -0.20
C HIS A 198 -9.12 11.18 -1.53
N LEU A 199 -9.13 10.13 -2.38
CA LEU A 199 -9.86 10.13 -3.65
C LEU A 199 -11.35 10.39 -3.43
N ARG A 200 -11.93 9.88 -2.34
CA ARG A 200 -13.33 10.15 -1.98
C ARG A 200 -13.55 11.58 -1.50
N LYS A 201 -12.60 12.18 -0.78
CA LYS A 201 -12.76 13.56 -0.27
C LYS A 201 -12.81 14.60 -1.39
N ARG A 202 -12.34 14.25 -2.60
CA ARG A 202 -12.30 15.14 -3.78
C ARG A 202 -13.27 14.75 -4.91
N ALA A 203 -13.92 13.60 -4.80
CA ALA A 203 -14.97 13.14 -5.73
C ALA A 203 -16.34 13.59 -5.24
#